data_AF-A0A9W6QHQ3-F1
#
_entry.id   AF-A0A9W6QHQ3-F1
#
_cell.length_a   1.000
_cell.length_b   1.000
_cell.length_c   1.000
_cell.angle_alpha   90.00
_cell.angle_beta   90.00
_cell.angle_gamma   90.00
#
_symmetry.space_group_name_H-M   'P 1'
#
loop_
_entity.id
_entity.type
_entity.pdbx_description
1 polymer ?
#
loop_
_entity_poly.entity_id
_entity_poly.type
_entity_poly.pdbx_seq_one_letter_code
_entity_poly.pdbx_strand_id
1 'polypeptide(L)'
;MVLNGIVWKLRTGSAWRDVPERYGSWQTLYTRFRRWALDGTFSRMLRQIQAEKDAAGDIDWLVSVDSTIVRAHQHAAGGKKCPYGLRQPVTVVGGW
;
A
#
# COMPACT_ATOMS: atom_id res chain seq x y z
N MET A 1 3.48 10.15 16.28
CA MET A 1 3.83 8.71 16.41
C MET A 1 3.58 7.94 15.11
N VAL A 2 2.35 7.94 14.58
CA VAL A 2 1.99 7.19 13.35
C VAL A 2 2.78 7.62 12.11
N LEU A 3 2.88 8.94 11.84
CA LEU A 3 3.68 9.43 10.71
C LEU A 3 5.16 9.06 10.86
N ASN A 4 5.74 9.14 12.07
CA ASN A 4 7.13 8.74 12.31
C ASN A 4 7.35 7.24 12.03
N GLY A 5 6.40 6.39 12.38
CA GLY A 5 6.44 4.95 12.05
C GLY A 5 6.35 4.69 10.55
N ILE A 6 5.48 5.42 9.85
CA ILE A 6 5.37 5.36 8.39
C ILE A 6 6.68 5.81 7.73
N VAL A 7 7.25 6.94 8.15
CA VAL A 7 8.52 7.46 7.61
C VAL A 7 9.67 6.49 7.88
N TRP A 8 9.74 5.91 9.09
CA TRP A 8 10.75 4.90 9.40
C TRP A 8 10.63 3.67 8.49
N LYS A 9 9.40 3.19 8.26
CA LYS A 9 9.15 2.06 7.35
C LYS A 9 9.58 2.41 5.93
N LEU A 10 9.21 3.59 5.42
CA LEU A 10 9.54 4.01 4.07
C LEU A 10 11.06 4.16 3.88
N ARG A 11 11.75 4.68 4.89
CA ARG A 11 13.22 4.82 4.87
C ARG A 11 13.96 3.48 4.92
N THR A 12 13.46 2.54 5.73
CA THR A 12 14.17 1.27 6.00
C THR A 12 13.80 0.18 4.99
N GLY A 13 12.62 0.27 4.37
CA GLY A 13 12.12 -0.74 3.42
C GLY A 13 11.68 -2.06 4.07
N SER A 14 11.80 -2.19 5.39
CA SER A 14 11.42 -3.39 6.15
C SER A 14 9.95 -3.77 6.00
N ALA A 15 9.63 -5.03 6.29
CA ALA A 15 8.26 -5.47 6.35
C ALA A 15 7.50 -4.70 7.44
N TRP A 16 6.20 -4.45 7.21
CA TRP A 16 5.37 -3.72 8.18
C TRP A 16 5.38 -4.36 9.57
N ARG A 17 5.52 -5.68 9.66
CA ARG A 17 5.55 -6.42 10.92
C ARG A 17 6.80 -6.14 11.76
N ASP A 18 7.88 -5.68 11.13
CA ASP A 18 9.16 -5.43 11.79
C ASP A 18 9.29 -3.99 12.30
N VAL A 19 8.21 -3.20 12.22
CA VAL A 19 8.23 -1.82 12.70
C VAL A 19 8.37 -1.81 14.22
N PRO A 20 9.34 -1.07 14.79
CA PRO A 20 9.53 -0.98 16.23
C PRO A 20 8.27 -0.54 16.97
N GLU A 21 7.96 -1.22 18.06
CA GLU A 21 6.74 -1.00 18.85
C GLU A 21 6.63 0.42 19.43
N ARG A 22 7.76 1.12 19.60
CA ARG A 22 7.81 2.56 19.94
C ARG A 22 7.03 3.47 18.99
N TYR A 23 6.72 3.01 17.78
CA TYR A 23 5.90 3.75 16.81
C TYR A 23 4.41 3.38 16.85
N GLY A 24 4.04 2.39 17.65
CA GLY A 24 2.70 1.82 17.76
C GLY A 24 2.50 0.57 16.90
N SER A 25 1.29 0.00 16.98
CA SER A 25 0.95 -1.22 16.24
C SER A 25 1.09 -1.03 14.72
N TRP A 26 1.81 -1.96 14.08
CA TRP A 26 2.01 -1.97 12.64
C TRP A 26 0.70 -1.98 11.84
N GLN A 27 -0.37 -2.55 12.40
CA GLN A 27 -1.69 -2.60 11.76
C GLN A 27 -2.27 -1.20 11.63
N THR A 28 -2.18 -0.40 12.70
CA THR A 28 -2.63 0.99 12.70
C THR A 28 -1.80 1.84 11.73
N LEU A 29 -0.48 1.64 11.71
CA LEU A 29 0.41 2.31 10.76
C LEU A 29 0.02 2.00 9.32
N TYR A 30 -0.17 0.72 8.99
CA TYR A 30 -0.55 0.28 7.65
C TYR A 30 -1.94 0.79 7.25
N THR A 31 -2.93 0.69 8.12
CA THR A 31 -4.29 1.18 7.84
C THR A 31 -4.30 2.69 7.60
N ARG A 32 -3.55 3.45 8.41
CA ARG A 32 -3.44 4.90 8.21
C ARG A 32 -2.70 5.22 6.91
N PHE A 33 -1.57 4.57 6.66
CA PHE A 33 -0.80 4.73 5.42
C PHE A 33 -1.68 4.47 4.19
N ARG A 34 -2.42 3.35 4.19
CA ARG A 34 -3.30 3.00 3.06
C ARG A 34 -4.42 4.01 2.86
N ARG A 35 -5.04 4.50 3.93
CA ARG A 35 -6.07 5.56 3.82
C ARG A 35 -5.48 6.82 3.20
N TRP A 36 -4.33 7.28 3.71
CA TRP A 36 -3.65 8.48 3.23
C TRP A 36 -3.15 8.40 1.79
N ALA A 37 -2.76 7.20 1.36
CA ALA A 37 -2.40 6.95 -0.04
C ALA A 37 -3.63 7.04 -0.96
N LEU A 38 -4.79 6.55 -0.52
CA LEU A 38 -6.02 6.56 -1.31
C LEU A 38 -6.74 7.92 -1.30
N ASP A 39 -6.70 8.64 -0.18
CA ASP A 39 -7.39 9.91 -0.02
C ASP A 39 -6.57 11.13 -0.51
N GLY A 40 -5.35 10.89 -1.02
CA GLY A 40 -4.45 11.93 -1.54
C GLY A 40 -3.81 12.82 -0.47
N THR A 41 -3.85 12.42 0.81
CA THR A 41 -3.24 13.20 1.91
C THR A 41 -1.75 13.42 1.68
N PHE A 42 -1.02 12.41 1.21
CA PHE A 42 0.41 12.57 0.91
C PHE A 42 0.65 13.62 -0.16
N SER A 43 -0.17 13.66 -1.20
CA SER A 43 -0.06 14.66 -2.27
C SER A 43 -0.34 16.07 -1.75
N ARG A 44 -1.32 16.23 -0.85
CA ARG A 44 -1.60 17.53 -0.21
C ARG A 44 -0.45 17.98 0.68
N MET A 45 0.09 17.08 1.51
CA MET A 45 1.23 17.37 2.39
C MET A 45 2.46 17.79 1.57
N LEU A 46 2.76 17.05 0.51
CA LEU A 46 3.87 17.34 -0.39
C LEU A 46 3.71 18.73 -1.02
N ARG A 47 2.52 19.03 -1.57
CA ARG A 47 2.24 20.33 -2.19
C ARG A 47 2.41 21.49 -1.22
N GLN A 48 1.97 21.34 0.03
CA GLN A 48 2.13 22.37 1.05
C GLN A 48 3.60 22.65 1.34
N ILE A 49 4.40 21.60 1.55
CA ILE A 49 5.83 21.74 1.81
C ILE A 49 6.55 22.34 0.60
N GLN A 50 6.17 21.94 -0.62
CA GLN A 50 6.70 22.52 -1.86
C GLN A 50 6.38 24.01 -1.96
N ALA A 51 5.15 24.43 -1.66
CA ALA A 51 4.78 25.84 -1.70
C ALA A 51 5.57 26.69 -0.66
N GLU A 52 5.77 26.15 0.55
CA GLU A 52 6.56 26.82 1.59
C GLU A 52 8.03 26.97 1.18
N LYS A 53 8.59 25.93 0.54
CA LYS A 53 10.00 25.90 0.13
C LYS A 53 10.26 26.68 -1.16
N ASP A 54 9.31 26.71 -2.08
CA ASP A 54 9.31 27.57 -3.26
C ASP A 54 9.28 29.05 -2.84
N ALA A 55 8.43 29.41 -1.87
CA ALA A 55 8.38 30.76 -1.31
C ALA A 55 9.69 31.16 -0.59
N ALA A 56 10.42 30.19 -0.03
CA ALA A 56 11.73 30.41 0.58
C ALA A 56 12.88 30.46 -0.44
N GLY A 57 12.62 30.16 -1.73
CA GLY A 57 13.65 30.05 -2.76
C GLY A 57 14.54 28.80 -2.64
N ASP A 58 14.12 27.80 -1.86
CA ASP A 58 14.88 26.58 -1.55
C ASP A 58 14.67 25.44 -2.58
N ILE A 59 13.77 25.62 -3.56
CA ILE A 59 13.45 24.61 -4.59
C ILE A 59 13.88 25.11 -5.96
N ASP A 60 14.83 24.41 -6.56
CA ASP A 60 15.01 24.39 -8.01
C ASP A 60 14.10 23.29 -8.58
N TRP A 61 13.22 23.62 -9.52
CA TRP A 61 12.18 22.72 -10.07
C TRP A 61 12.75 21.64 -11.02
N LEU A 62 13.93 21.11 -10.70
CA LEU A 62 14.53 19.94 -11.35
C LEU A 62 13.69 18.70 -11.03
N VAL A 63 12.85 18.29 -11.97
CA VAL A 63 12.00 17.11 -11.86
C VAL A 63 12.86 15.84 -11.90
N SER A 64 13.08 15.19 -10.75
CA SER A 64 13.64 13.84 -10.68
C SER A 64 12.52 12.81 -10.88
N VAL A 65 12.63 11.99 -11.93
CA VAL A 65 11.71 10.88 -12.20
C VAL A 65 12.43 9.57 -11.93
N ASP A 66 12.05 8.87 -10.86
CA ASP A 66 12.60 7.57 -10.53
C ASP A 66 11.60 6.47 -10.96
N SER A 67 12.01 5.58 -11.87
CA SER A 67 11.18 4.42 -12.28
C SER A 67 11.78 3.15 -11.69
N THR A 68 10.97 2.32 -11.02
CA THR A 68 11.37 1.00 -10.53
C THR A 68 10.53 -0.10 -11.18
N ILE A 69 11.17 -1.00 -11.92
CA ILE A 69 10.53 -2.16 -12.56
C ILE A 69 10.85 -3.41 -11.73
N VAL A 70 9.83 -4.08 -11.20
CA VAL A 70 9.97 -5.40 -10.54
C VAL A 70 9.44 -6.47 -11.48
N ARG A 71 10.30 -7.43 -11.89
CA ARG A 71 9.86 -8.56 -12.70
C ARG A 71 8.99 -9.50 -11.87
N ALA A 72 7.74 -9.69 -12.28
CA ALA A 72 6.87 -10.70 -11.72
C ALA A 72 7.34 -12.10 -12.16
N HIS A 73 7.39 -13.04 -11.22
CA HIS A 73 7.62 -14.45 -11.53
C HIS A 73 6.41 -15.00 -12.29
N GLN A 74 6.61 -15.93 -13.24
CA GLN A 74 5.54 -16.45 -14.10
C GLN A 74 4.35 -17.07 -13.34
N HIS A 75 4.55 -17.48 -12.08
CA HIS A 75 3.51 -17.99 -11.19
C HIS A 75 2.82 -16.92 -10.32
N ALA A 76 3.10 -15.62 -10.54
CA ALA A 76 2.51 -14.51 -9.78
C ALA A 76 1.05 -14.21 -10.18
N ALA A 77 0.57 -14.74 -11.31
CA ALA A 77 -0.83 -14.71 -11.66
C ALA A 77 -1.60 -15.67 -10.74
N GLY A 78 -2.21 -15.13 -9.68
CA GLY A 78 -3.05 -15.91 -8.78
C GLY A 78 -4.14 -16.66 -9.57
N GLY A 79 -4.33 -17.95 -9.25
CA GLY A 79 -5.36 -18.78 -9.87
C GLY A 79 -6.76 -18.20 -9.68
N LYS A 80 -7.66 -18.45 -10.66
CA LYS A 80 -9.06 -18.01 -10.63
C LYS A 80 -9.71 -18.40 -9.30
N LYS A 81 -10.18 -17.41 -8.53
CA LYS A 81 -11.06 -17.66 -7.39
C LYS A 81 -12.44 -18.01 -7.94
N CYS A 82 -12.89 -19.25 -7.76
CA CYS A 82 -14.30 -19.57 -7.90
C CYS A 82 -15.08 -18.82 -6.81
N PRO A 83 -16.10 -18.03 -7.15
CA PRO A 83 -17.03 -17.52 -6.15
C PRO A 83 -17.79 -18.73 -5.61
N TYR A 84 -17.72 -18.96 -4.30
CA TYR A 84 -18.43 -20.06 -3.66
C TYR A 84 -19.94 -20.02 -3.96
N GLY A 85 -20.51 -21.16 -4.33
CA GLY A 85 -21.89 -21.49 -3.97
C GLY A 85 -22.93 -21.59 -5.10
N LEU A 86 -22.78 -22.56 -6.02
CA LEU A 86 -23.96 -23.24 -6.57
C LEU A 86 -23.91 -24.71 -6.14
N ARG A 87 -24.60 -24.98 -5.03
CA ARG A 87 -24.99 -26.30 -4.58
C ARG A 87 -25.91 -26.87 -5.65
N GLN A 88 -25.44 -27.81 -6.46
CA GLN A 88 -26.36 -28.59 -7.29
C GLN A 88 -27.12 -29.55 -6.35
N PRO A 89 -28.45 -29.67 -6.45
CA PRO A 89 -29.18 -30.68 -5.69
C PRO A 89 -28.78 -32.06 -6.21
N VAL A 90 -28.50 -32.97 -5.26
CA VAL A 90 -28.37 -34.39 -5.55
C VAL A 90 -29.74 -34.91 -6.00
N THR A 91 -29.87 -35.28 -7.27
CA THR A 91 -30.96 -36.14 -7.71
C THR A 91 -30.43 -37.57 -7.73
N VAL A 92 -30.79 -38.35 -6.72
CA VAL A 92 -30.75 -39.81 -6.82
C VAL A 92 -31.86 -40.22 -7.77
N VAL A 93 -31.51 -40.86 -8.89
CA VAL A 93 -32.44 -41.73 -9.62
C VAL A 93 -31.75 -43.06 -9.83
N GLY A 94 -32.16 -44.05 -9.04
CA GLY A 94 -31.84 -45.45 -9.30
C GLY A 94 -32.69 -45.99 -10.45
N GLY A 95 -32.19 -47.04 -11.10
CA GLY A 95 -32.95 -47.83 -12.07
C GLY A 95 -32.02 -48.56 -13.02
N TRP A 96 -31.80 -49.84 -12.70
CA TRP A 96 -31.32 -50.99 -13.52
C TRP A 96 -30.53 -50.72 -14.80
#